data_AF-R9XFQ3-F1
#
_entry.id   AF-R9XFQ3-F1
#
_cell.length_a   1.000
_cell.length_b   1.000
_cell.length_c   1.000
_cell.angle_alpha   90.00
_cell.angle_beta   90.00
_cell.angle_gamma   90.00
#
_symmetry.space_group_name_H-M   'P 1'
#
loop_
_entity.id
_entity.type
_entity.pdbx_description
1 polymer ?
#
loop_
_entity_poly.entity_id
_entity_poly.type
_entity_poly.pdbx_seq_one_letter_code
_entity_poly.pdbx_strand_id
1 'polypeptide(L)'
;METEMETVLRCVMRYREQDDVDLRYMAVRELCGELRNRQDHVLHGLDGLPGTLKAVTHEVIVRSLDDQSVVQGMVCRELLAGIGDCAVPYVVAQLVAELGGRGKGRRWEVVLQYLRAVLGGGGKRARDVEEDDIAAYVRALAREREPSALWHRVLAALCSGGAVQSDELVEGVFAEAERAGGADARGAFVEVVGGVGGGRIARVLARCGDAELLEQVARAHPLKFGRVWPAVVQRWALGELGSGPAGFQLVRHLCVLMLRADAELLRAVCARCAEALATAASWHAEPAVCGGVTADDEADDLQLSDEGSELMLSEDEDQGAARQRDCVQLGASAAALLGALPSVPPETVQAVQRLPESFLVELRPQLVALTVRHTAFVDWTIRLFRDVAQEALPQLSPEQTAQLAAEGAERSQFLAASNSIPTELRAAVYAQADSGSVQTELLQQWQNRRDASKQYVDSTLQLVVDLLALESVSLNVHQWCIDMLSWVGDEYAFYRATVIPLMIPTLKPPKRFVHVMQVGTMKQREDESTHIRALVARALLSWLGDAAISWEYNHVTHLLELLKYPLRDAPLKGISLDILETAVERYGGLLAHYDAGLVQSAIEQASSQYPTETSHIAARYAVIASSL
;
A
#
# COMPACT_ATOMS: atom_id res chain seq x y z
N MET A 1 -38.64 -28.05 -31.24
CA MET A 1 -37.79 -27.14 -30.44
C MET A 1 -36.62 -27.99 -30.02
N GLU A 2 -35.46 -27.82 -30.65
CA GLU A 2 -34.25 -28.45 -30.16
C GLU A 2 -33.95 -27.90 -28.78
N THR A 3 -33.59 -28.77 -27.86
CA THR A 3 -33.17 -28.34 -26.53
C THR A 3 -31.78 -27.73 -26.64
N GLU A 4 -31.49 -26.77 -25.78
CA GLU A 4 -30.20 -26.06 -25.76
C GLU A 4 -29.00 -27.02 -25.61
N MET A 5 -29.21 -28.15 -24.94
CA MET A 5 -28.25 -29.27 -24.81
C MET A 5 -27.95 -29.92 -26.16
N GLU A 6 -28.96 -30.14 -27.00
CA GLU A 6 -28.79 -30.72 -28.33
C GLU A 6 -28.00 -29.79 -29.25
N THR A 7 -28.14 -28.46 -29.09
CA THR A 7 -27.37 -27.48 -29.88
C THR A 7 -25.91 -27.42 -29.44
N VAL A 8 -25.63 -27.38 -28.12
CA VAL A 8 -24.26 -27.41 -27.60
C VAL A 8 -23.56 -28.72 -27.96
N LEU A 9 -24.18 -29.87 -27.71
CA LEU A 9 -23.62 -31.17 -28.06
C LEU A 9 -23.46 -31.34 -29.57
N ARG A 10 -24.36 -30.79 -30.39
CA ARG A 10 -24.18 -30.79 -31.85
C ARG A 10 -23.01 -29.94 -32.29
N CYS A 11 -22.80 -28.76 -31.68
CA CYS A 11 -21.62 -27.94 -31.98
C CYS A 11 -20.33 -28.68 -31.59
N VAL A 12 -20.31 -29.34 -30.42
CA VAL A 12 -19.18 -30.15 -29.97
C VAL A 12 -18.94 -31.37 -30.87
N MET A 13 -19.98 -32.12 -31.22
CA MET A 13 -19.88 -33.27 -32.13
C MET A 13 -19.47 -32.84 -33.54
N ARG A 14 -20.00 -31.73 -34.04
CA ARG A 14 -19.59 -31.13 -35.31
C ARG A 14 -18.13 -30.72 -35.27
N TYR A 15 -17.67 -30.07 -34.20
CA TYR A 15 -16.26 -29.74 -34.06
C TYR A 15 -15.38 -31.01 -34.01
N ARG A 16 -15.86 -32.06 -33.33
CA ARG A 16 -15.16 -33.35 -33.19
C ARG A 16 -15.04 -34.12 -34.50
N GLU A 17 -16.08 -34.15 -35.32
CA GLU A 17 -16.15 -34.94 -36.55
C GLU A 17 -15.53 -34.23 -37.76
N GLN A 18 -15.20 -32.94 -37.64
CA GLN A 18 -14.70 -32.12 -38.75
C GLN A 18 -13.18 -31.99 -38.73
N ASP A 19 -12.57 -32.19 -39.90
CA ASP A 19 -11.14 -31.96 -40.13
C ASP A 19 -10.87 -30.56 -40.72
N ASP A 20 -11.86 -29.97 -41.39
CA ASP A 20 -11.80 -28.62 -41.98
C ASP A 20 -11.75 -27.54 -40.88
N VAL A 21 -10.77 -26.64 -40.99
CA VAL A 21 -10.50 -25.57 -40.02
C VAL A 21 -11.61 -24.51 -40.03
N ASP A 22 -12.18 -24.19 -41.20
CA ASP A 22 -13.24 -23.18 -41.32
C ASP A 22 -14.55 -23.71 -40.73
N LEU A 23 -14.84 -25.01 -40.91
CA LEU A 23 -16.01 -25.65 -40.31
C LEU A 23 -15.86 -25.79 -38.79
N ARG A 24 -14.66 -26.06 -38.30
CA ARG A 24 -14.35 -26.04 -36.86
C ARG A 24 -14.43 -24.64 -36.28
N TYR A 25 -13.93 -23.62 -36.97
CA TYR A 25 -14.11 -22.22 -36.61
C TYR A 25 -15.61 -21.88 -36.51
N MET A 26 -16.41 -22.23 -37.51
CA MET A 26 -17.85 -21.99 -37.48
C MET A 26 -18.56 -22.72 -36.33
N ALA A 27 -18.13 -23.94 -35.98
CA ALA A 27 -18.62 -24.66 -34.79
C ALA A 27 -18.30 -23.94 -33.48
N VAL A 28 -17.07 -23.44 -33.31
CA VAL A 28 -16.71 -22.66 -32.12
C VAL A 28 -17.44 -21.32 -32.10
N ARG A 29 -17.63 -20.66 -33.25
CA ARG A 29 -18.34 -19.39 -33.34
C ARG A 29 -19.81 -19.52 -33.02
N GLU A 30 -20.45 -20.57 -33.51
CA GLU A 30 -21.85 -20.89 -33.20
C GLU A 30 -22.00 -21.23 -31.72
N LEU A 31 -21.09 -22.05 -31.18
CA LEU A 31 -21.00 -22.30 -29.73
C LEU A 31 -20.90 -20.98 -28.95
N CYS A 32 -19.96 -20.09 -29.28
CA CYS A 32 -19.80 -18.79 -28.63
C CYS A 32 -21.02 -17.86 -28.81
N GLY A 33 -21.67 -17.89 -29.98
CA GLY A 33 -22.84 -17.06 -30.31
C GLY A 33 -24.09 -17.46 -29.53
N GLU A 34 -24.36 -18.76 -29.42
CA GLU A 34 -25.41 -19.31 -28.57
C GLU A 34 -25.17 -18.99 -27.08
N LEU A 35 -23.90 -18.91 -26.68
CA LEU A 35 -23.49 -18.62 -25.30
C LEU A 35 -23.49 -17.12 -24.96
N ARG A 36 -23.24 -16.22 -25.93
CA ARG A 36 -23.26 -14.74 -25.75
C ARG A 36 -24.65 -14.16 -25.54
N ASN A 37 -25.70 -14.82 -26.02
CA ASN A 37 -27.09 -14.35 -25.88
C ASN A 37 -27.66 -14.57 -24.46
N ARG A 38 -26.86 -15.10 -23.53
CA ARG A 38 -27.22 -15.34 -22.13
C ARG A 38 -26.37 -14.42 -21.24
N GLN A 39 -26.92 -13.27 -20.87
CA GLN A 39 -26.34 -12.48 -19.78
C GLN A 39 -26.43 -13.35 -18.51
N ASP A 40 -25.27 -13.59 -17.89
CA ASP A 40 -25.00 -14.50 -16.77
C ASP A 40 -24.93 -16.01 -17.12
N HIS A 41 -23.70 -16.53 -17.11
CA HIS A 41 -23.31 -17.95 -16.98
C HIS A 41 -23.28 -18.86 -18.24
N VAL A 42 -22.12 -18.88 -18.93
CA VAL A 42 -21.83 -19.77 -20.07
C VAL A 42 -21.66 -21.25 -19.69
N LEU A 43 -21.09 -21.54 -18.51
CA LEU A 43 -20.83 -22.92 -18.05
C LEU A 43 -21.53 -23.31 -16.75
N HIS A 44 -22.16 -22.38 -16.01
CA HIS A 44 -22.91 -22.75 -14.80
C HIS A 44 -24.12 -23.63 -15.14
N GLY A 45 -24.72 -23.43 -16.32
CA GLY A 45 -25.74 -24.30 -16.89
C GLY A 45 -25.21 -25.63 -17.45
N LEU A 46 -23.90 -25.73 -17.73
CA LEU A 46 -23.24 -26.94 -18.25
C LEU A 46 -22.63 -27.80 -17.12
N ASP A 47 -22.27 -27.19 -16.00
CA ASP A 47 -21.83 -27.86 -14.77
C ASP A 47 -22.98 -28.65 -14.11
N GLY A 48 -24.20 -28.12 -14.19
CA GLY A 48 -25.42 -28.81 -13.74
C GLY A 48 -25.84 -30.01 -14.62
N LEU A 49 -25.15 -30.30 -15.73
CA LEU A 49 -25.51 -31.32 -16.71
C LEU A 49 -24.37 -32.35 -16.89
N PRO A 50 -24.58 -33.63 -16.53
CA PRO A 50 -23.53 -34.65 -16.58
C PRO A 50 -22.88 -34.78 -17.96
N GLY A 51 -21.56 -34.56 -18.03
CA GLY A 51 -20.72 -34.87 -19.20
C GLY A 51 -20.56 -33.74 -20.24
N THR A 52 -21.33 -32.64 -20.17
CA THR A 52 -21.27 -31.58 -21.20
C THR A 52 -20.06 -30.66 -21.03
N LEU A 53 -19.73 -30.25 -19.81
CA LEU A 53 -18.50 -29.50 -19.53
C LEU A 53 -17.26 -30.31 -19.96
N LYS A 54 -17.26 -31.61 -19.63
CA LYS A 54 -16.21 -32.55 -20.05
C LYS A 54 -16.07 -32.59 -21.57
N ALA A 55 -17.18 -32.69 -22.30
CA ALA A 55 -17.17 -32.72 -23.76
C ALA A 55 -16.62 -31.41 -24.36
N VAL A 56 -17.07 -30.25 -23.90
CA VAL A 56 -16.56 -28.95 -24.37
C VAL A 56 -15.07 -28.79 -24.06
N THR A 57 -14.63 -29.13 -22.85
CA THR A 57 -13.22 -29.01 -22.46
C THR A 57 -12.32 -29.94 -23.28
N HIS A 58 -12.65 -31.22 -23.41
CA HIS A 58 -11.77 -32.15 -24.13
C HIS A 58 -11.89 -32.05 -25.64
N GLU A 59 -13.11 -32.03 -26.17
CA GLU A 59 -13.34 -32.14 -27.61
C GLU A 59 -13.17 -30.81 -28.33
N VAL A 60 -13.33 -29.67 -27.64
CA VAL A 60 -13.16 -28.33 -28.23
C VAL A 60 -11.89 -27.65 -27.71
N ILE A 61 -11.78 -27.41 -26.40
CA ILE A 61 -10.67 -26.60 -25.84
C ILE A 61 -9.31 -27.33 -25.93
N VAL A 62 -9.21 -28.58 -25.50
CA VAL A 62 -7.95 -29.34 -25.53
C VAL A 62 -7.60 -29.74 -26.97
N ARG A 63 -8.60 -30.07 -27.79
CA ARG A 63 -8.37 -30.40 -29.20
C ARG A 63 -7.93 -29.19 -30.03
N SER A 64 -8.40 -27.97 -29.72
CA SER A 64 -7.99 -26.76 -30.44
C SER A 64 -6.53 -26.38 -30.20
N LEU A 65 -5.84 -27.01 -29.25
CA LEU A 65 -4.41 -26.80 -29.04
C LEU A 65 -3.57 -27.13 -30.29
N ASP A 66 -4.04 -28.06 -31.13
CA ASP A 66 -3.37 -28.45 -32.38
C ASP A 66 -3.90 -27.72 -33.62
N ASP A 67 -4.85 -26.79 -33.44
CA ASP A 67 -5.48 -26.07 -34.56
C ASP A 67 -4.67 -24.87 -35.10
N GLN A 68 -5.18 -24.27 -36.17
CA GLN A 68 -4.66 -22.99 -36.66
C GLN A 68 -4.99 -21.84 -35.72
N SER A 69 -4.19 -20.77 -35.80
CA SER A 69 -4.26 -19.61 -34.90
C SER A 69 -5.62 -18.91 -34.86
N VAL A 70 -6.40 -18.99 -35.95
CA VAL A 70 -7.73 -18.38 -36.05
C VAL A 70 -8.73 -19.07 -35.12
N VAL A 71 -8.75 -20.40 -35.09
CA VAL A 71 -9.58 -21.18 -34.13
C VAL A 71 -9.07 -20.97 -32.72
N GLN A 72 -7.74 -21.02 -32.54
CA GLN A 72 -7.12 -20.83 -31.22
C GLN A 72 -7.45 -19.47 -30.61
N GLY A 73 -7.41 -18.41 -31.42
CA GLY A 73 -7.74 -17.05 -31.01
C GLY A 73 -9.20 -16.90 -30.60
N MET A 74 -10.13 -17.58 -31.27
CA MET A 74 -11.55 -17.54 -30.91
C MET A 74 -11.86 -18.32 -29.64
N VAL A 75 -11.28 -19.51 -29.46
CA VAL A 75 -11.38 -20.26 -28.21
C VAL A 75 -10.82 -19.42 -27.05
N CYS A 76 -9.64 -18.84 -27.22
CA CYS A 76 -8.98 -18.02 -26.20
C CYS A 76 -9.79 -16.77 -25.82
N ARG A 77 -10.24 -15.98 -26.80
CA ARG A 77 -10.88 -14.67 -26.54
C ARG A 77 -12.35 -14.76 -26.21
N GLU A 78 -13.07 -15.72 -26.79
CA GLU A 78 -14.53 -15.78 -26.69
C GLU A 78 -14.99 -16.90 -25.76
N LEU A 79 -14.46 -18.11 -25.94
CA LEU A 79 -14.90 -19.27 -25.16
C LEU A 79 -14.31 -19.24 -23.74
N LEU A 80 -12.98 -19.15 -23.60
CA LEU A 80 -12.29 -19.18 -22.31
C LEU A 80 -12.59 -17.95 -21.44
N ALA A 81 -12.69 -16.76 -22.05
CA ALA A 81 -13.05 -15.55 -21.32
C ALA A 81 -14.48 -15.63 -20.74
N GLY A 82 -15.39 -16.29 -21.46
CA GLY A 82 -16.78 -16.49 -21.06
C GLY A 82 -17.02 -17.58 -20.02
N ILE A 83 -16.01 -18.39 -19.67
CA ILE A 83 -16.14 -19.48 -18.69
C ILE A 83 -16.63 -18.94 -17.35
N GLY A 84 -17.66 -19.58 -16.79
CA GLY A 84 -18.17 -19.25 -15.46
C GLY A 84 -17.20 -19.69 -14.37
N ASP A 85 -17.16 -18.94 -13.26
CA ASP A 85 -16.18 -19.12 -12.18
C ASP A 85 -16.15 -20.58 -11.64
N CYS A 86 -17.31 -21.23 -11.49
CA CYS A 86 -17.43 -22.63 -11.07
C CYS A 86 -16.70 -23.67 -11.94
N ALA A 87 -16.47 -23.38 -13.23
CA ALA A 87 -15.84 -24.32 -14.16
C ALA A 87 -14.34 -24.05 -14.34
N VAL A 88 -13.82 -22.95 -13.78
CA VAL A 88 -12.39 -22.59 -13.84
C VAL A 88 -11.50 -23.71 -13.29
N PRO A 89 -11.76 -24.32 -12.11
CA PRO A 89 -10.87 -25.34 -11.55
C PRO A 89 -10.71 -26.53 -12.48
N TYR A 90 -11.83 -27.03 -13.00
CA TYR A 90 -11.84 -28.17 -13.92
C TYR A 90 -11.05 -27.90 -15.20
N VAL A 91 -11.24 -26.73 -15.82
CA VAL A 91 -10.57 -26.38 -17.08
C VAL A 91 -9.07 -26.15 -16.85
N VAL A 92 -8.70 -25.52 -15.72
CA VAL A 92 -7.30 -25.35 -15.33
C VAL A 92 -6.62 -26.71 -15.14
N ALA A 93 -7.23 -27.64 -14.40
CA ALA A 93 -6.70 -28.99 -14.19
C ALA A 93 -6.40 -29.72 -15.51
N GLN A 94 -7.32 -29.65 -16.49
CA GLN A 94 -7.12 -30.27 -17.80
C GLN A 94 -5.98 -29.61 -18.59
N LEU A 95 -5.90 -28.27 -18.60
CA LEU A 95 -4.84 -27.54 -19.29
C LEU A 95 -3.46 -27.76 -18.63
N VAL A 96 -3.39 -27.84 -17.30
CA VAL A 96 -2.15 -28.17 -16.58
C VAL A 96 -1.70 -29.59 -16.87
N ALA A 97 -2.63 -30.56 -16.96
CA ALA A 97 -2.30 -31.94 -17.31
C ALA A 97 -1.63 -32.05 -18.69
N GLU A 98 -2.01 -31.21 -19.65
CA GLU A 98 -1.38 -31.14 -20.98
C GLU A 98 0.09 -30.69 -20.93
N LEU A 99 0.47 -29.87 -19.94
CA LEU A 99 1.87 -29.48 -19.70
C LEU A 99 2.71 -30.64 -19.15
N GLY A 100 2.09 -31.61 -18.47
CA GLY A 100 2.73 -32.81 -17.97
C GLY A 100 2.96 -33.91 -19.01
N GLY A 101 2.34 -33.80 -20.20
CA GLY A 101 2.34 -34.79 -21.27
C GLY A 101 3.55 -34.75 -22.22
N ARG A 102 3.45 -35.43 -23.38
CA ARG A 102 4.52 -35.51 -24.41
C ARG A 102 4.59 -34.30 -25.35
N GLY A 103 3.70 -33.31 -25.22
CA GLY A 103 3.71 -32.10 -26.03
C GLY A 103 5.00 -31.30 -25.80
N LYS A 104 5.53 -30.65 -26.83
CA LYS A 104 6.67 -29.71 -26.73
C LYS A 104 6.47 -28.53 -27.68
N GLY A 105 7.00 -27.36 -27.32
CA GLY A 105 7.02 -26.17 -28.17
C GLY A 105 5.65 -25.50 -28.30
N ARG A 106 5.16 -25.30 -29.55
CA ARG A 106 3.97 -24.49 -29.88
C ARG A 106 2.70 -24.89 -29.10
N ARG A 107 2.51 -26.19 -28.83
CA ARG A 107 1.33 -26.66 -28.06
C ARG A 107 1.30 -26.06 -26.65
N TRP A 108 2.43 -26.05 -25.95
CA TRP A 108 2.52 -25.49 -24.60
C TRP A 108 2.31 -23.99 -24.59
N GLU A 109 2.80 -23.28 -25.60
CA GLU A 109 2.56 -21.84 -25.70
C GLU A 109 1.07 -21.52 -25.80
N VAL A 110 0.30 -22.30 -26.58
CA VAL A 110 -1.15 -22.16 -26.66
C VAL A 110 -1.82 -22.53 -25.33
N VAL A 111 -1.37 -23.59 -24.64
CA VAL A 111 -1.86 -23.95 -23.30
C VAL A 111 -1.66 -22.81 -22.30
N LEU A 112 -0.49 -22.17 -22.30
CA LEU A 112 -0.22 -21.03 -21.40
C LEU A 112 -1.08 -19.81 -21.74
N GLN A 113 -1.30 -19.54 -23.02
CA GLN A 113 -2.24 -18.48 -23.46
C GLN A 113 -3.66 -18.79 -22.99
N TYR A 114 -4.07 -20.05 -23.04
CA TYR A 114 -5.39 -20.51 -22.58
C TYR A 114 -5.52 -20.40 -21.07
N LEU A 115 -4.54 -20.88 -20.31
CA LEU A 115 -4.49 -20.73 -18.85
C LEU A 115 -4.58 -19.26 -18.46
N ARG A 116 -3.82 -18.38 -19.11
CA ARG A 116 -3.89 -16.94 -18.86
C ARG A 116 -5.27 -16.36 -19.17
N ALA A 117 -5.93 -16.80 -20.23
CA ALA A 117 -7.27 -16.33 -20.61
C ALA A 117 -8.35 -16.79 -19.61
N VAL A 118 -8.26 -18.04 -19.13
CA VAL A 118 -9.20 -18.57 -18.12
C VAL A 118 -9.02 -17.85 -16.77
N LEU A 119 -7.78 -17.65 -16.35
CA LEU A 119 -7.44 -17.01 -15.08
C LEU A 119 -7.69 -15.50 -15.06
N GLY A 120 -7.91 -14.88 -16.22
CA GLY A 120 -8.43 -13.52 -16.32
C GLY A 120 -7.58 -12.44 -15.64
N GLY A 121 -6.25 -12.55 -15.69
CA GLY A 121 -5.34 -11.57 -15.07
C GLY A 121 -5.12 -11.72 -13.55
N GLY A 122 -5.66 -12.77 -12.91
CA GLY A 122 -5.52 -13.03 -11.46
C GLY A 122 -6.66 -12.44 -10.63
N GLY A 123 -7.06 -13.11 -9.54
CA GLY A 123 -8.18 -12.67 -8.67
C GLY A 123 -9.22 -13.77 -8.37
N LYS A 124 -10.52 -13.40 -8.31
CA LYS A 124 -11.64 -14.28 -7.87
C LYS A 124 -11.62 -15.69 -8.48
N ARG A 125 -11.28 -15.80 -9.76
CA ARG A 125 -11.23 -17.07 -10.50
C ARG A 125 -10.08 -18.00 -10.08
N ALA A 126 -8.98 -17.44 -9.60
CA ALA A 126 -7.84 -18.24 -9.15
C ALA A 126 -8.06 -18.87 -7.76
N ARG A 127 -9.03 -18.36 -6.97
CA ARG A 127 -9.31 -18.84 -5.60
C ARG A 127 -9.76 -20.29 -5.53
N ASP A 128 -10.40 -20.76 -6.59
CA ASP A 128 -10.99 -22.09 -6.64
C ASP A 128 -10.04 -23.12 -7.29
N VAL A 129 -8.83 -22.70 -7.71
CA VAL A 129 -7.83 -23.61 -8.29
C VAL A 129 -7.22 -24.48 -7.18
N GLU A 130 -7.18 -25.79 -7.40
CA GLU A 130 -6.65 -26.73 -6.43
C GLU A 130 -5.12 -26.64 -6.32
N GLU A 131 -4.59 -26.83 -5.11
CA GLU A 131 -3.15 -26.79 -4.85
C GLU A 131 -2.38 -27.85 -5.68
N ASP A 132 -2.99 -29.01 -5.92
CA ASP A 132 -2.38 -30.11 -6.70
C ASP A 132 -2.13 -29.70 -8.16
N ASP A 133 -2.99 -28.86 -8.74
CA ASP A 133 -2.82 -28.32 -10.10
C ASP A 133 -1.69 -27.30 -10.13
N ILE A 134 -1.58 -26.43 -9.12
CA ILE A 134 -0.46 -25.50 -9.00
C ILE A 134 0.85 -26.28 -8.85
N ALA A 135 0.87 -27.32 -8.03
CA ALA A 135 2.03 -28.20 -7.88
C ALA A 135 2.38 -28.93 -9.18
N ALA A 136 1.38 -29.40 -9.95
CA ALA A 136 1.61 -30.01 -11.25
C ALA A 136 2.20 -29.01 -12.26
N TYR A 137 1.71 -27.76 -12.25
CA TYR A 137 2.24 -26.68 -13.06
C TYR A 137 3.69 -26.35 -12.71
N VAL A 138 4.03 -26.21 -11.42
CA VAL A 138 5.41 -25.97 -10.95
C VAL A 138 6.33 -27.12 -11.35
N ARG A 139 5.87 -28.38 -11.25
CA ARG A 139 6.64 -29.55 -11.73
C ARG A 139 6.88 -29.53 -13.24
N ALA A 140 5.93 -29.04 -14.03
CA ALA A 140 6.11 -28.87 -15.47
C ALA A 140 7.11 -27.75 -15.77
N LEU A 141 6.95 -26.60 -15.11
CA LEU A 141 7.84 -25.45 -15.22
C LEU A 141 9.30 -25.79 -14.87
N ALA A 142 9.52 -26.55 -13.80
CA ALA A 142 10.86 -26.96 -13.38
C ALA A 142 11.58 -27.87 -14.40
N ARG A 143 10.86 -28.48 -15.34
CA ARG A 143 11.46 -29.27 -16.44
C ARG A 143 11.91 -28.38 -17.61
N GLU A 144 11.43 -27.14 -17.67
CA GLU A 144 11.79 -26.18 -18.71
C GLU A 144 13.15 -25.57 -18.44
N ARG A 145 14.07 -25.74 -19.41
CA ARG A 145 15.42 -25.16 -19.34
C ARG A 145 15.37 -23.64 -19.36
N GLU A 146 14.57 -23.08 -20.26
CA GLU A 146 14.41 -21.63 -20.48
C GLU A 146 12.92 -21.27 -20.55
N PRO A 147 12.21 -21.20 -19.41
CA PRO A 147 10.82 -20.79 -19.42
C PRO A 147 10.69 -19.34 -19.86
N SER A 148 9.73 -19.09 -20.74
CA SER A 148 9.36 -17.74 -21.15
C SER A 148 8.65 -16.97 -20.03
N ALA A 149 8.63 -15.64 -20.11
CA ALA A 149 7.89 -14.77 -19.18
C ALA A 149 6.40 -15.16 -19.04
N LEU A 150 5.80 -15.77 -20.06
CA LEU A 150 4.41 -16.24 -20.01
C LEU A 150 4.22 -17.36 -18.97
N TRP A 151 5.20 -18.26 -18.81
CA TRP A 151 5.15 -19.28 -17.77
C TRP A 151 5.07 -18.67 -16.38
N HIS A 152 5.88 -17.66 -16.11
CA HIS A 152 5.92 -16.99 -14.82
C HIS A 152 4.67 -16.16 -14.55
N ARG A 153 4.12 -15.49 -15.57
CA ARG A 153 2.82 -14.78 -15.45
C ARG A 153 1.65 -15.70 -15.14
N VAL A 154 1.62 -16.88 -15.76
CA VAL A 154 0.60 -17.89 -15.45
C VAL A 154 0.81 -18.43 -14.04
N LEU A 155 2.06 -18.66 -13.60
CA LEU A 155 2.35 -19.07 -12.22
C LEU A 155 1.84 -18.04 -11.22
N ALA A 156 2.10 -16.75 -11.45
CA ALA A 156 1.62 -15.67 -10.59
C ALA A 156 0.08 -15.64 -10.53
N ALA A 157 -0.59 -15.76 -11.68
CA ALA A 157 -2.04 -15.82 -11.74
C ALA A 157 -2.62 -17.02 -10.97
N LEU A 158 -2.00 -18.21 -11.09
CA LEU A 158 -2.38 -19.40 -10.33
C LEU A 158 -2.20 -19.19 -8.82
N CYS A 159 -1.11 -18.55 -8.40
CA CYS A 159 -0.80 -18.33 -6.99
C CYS A 159 -1.64 -17.23 -6.33
N SER A 160 -2.19 -16.29 -7.11
CA SER A 160 -3.01 -15.16 -6.61
C SER A 160 -4.31 -15.58 -5.90
N GLY A 161 -4.72 -16.84 -6.04
CA GLY A 161 -5.91 -17.40 -5.40
C GLY A 161 -5.76 -17.72 -3.90
N GLY A 162 -4.52 -17.82 -3.39
CA GLY A 162 -4.26 -18.16 -1.99
C GLY A 162 -4.43 -19.65 -1.63
N ALA A 163 -4.57 -20.53 -2.63
CA ALA A 163 -4.71 -21.97 -2.44
C ALA A 163 -3.42 -22.68 -1.98
N VAL A 164 -2.26 -22.05 -2.17
CA VAL A 164 -0.97 -22.63 -1.78
C VAL A 164 -0.86 -22.68 -0.26
N GLN A 165 -0.68 -23.88 0.30
CA GLN A 165 -0.59 -24.12 1.74
C GLN A 165 0.60 -24.99 2.13
N SER A 166 1.03 -25.91 1.26
CA SER A 166 2.12 -26.86 1.48
C SER A 166 3.49 -26.18 1.46
N ASP A 167 4.33 -26.55 2.45
CA ASP A 167 5.71 -26.07 2.52
C ASP A 167 6.50 -26.44 1.25
N GLU A 168 6.25 -27.62 0.68
CA GLU A 168 6.93 -28.08 -0.54
C GLU A 168 6.65 -27.18 -1.76
N LEU A 169 5.39 -26.74 -1.92
CA LEU A 169 5.03 -25.88 -3.05
C LEU A 169 5.55 -24.45 -2.87
N VAL A 170 5.51 -23.92 -1.64
CA VAL A 170 6.13 -22.63 -1.32
C VAL A 170 7.62 -22.65 -1.70
N GLU A 171 8.32 -23.72 -1.33
CA GLU A 171 9.74 -23.91 -1.66
C GLU A 171 9.97 -24.08 -3.16
N GLY A 172 9.08 -24.78 -3.86
CA GLY A 172 9.13 -24.93 -5.32
C GLY A 172 8.99 -23.60 -6.06
N VAL A 173 8.05 -22.73 -5.64
CA VAL A 173 7.86 -21.40 -6.24
C VAL A 173 9.03 -20.47 -5.88
N PHE A 174 9.54 -20.56 -4.64
CA PHE A 174 10.71 -19.81 -4.22
C PHE A 174 11.96 -20.16 -5.05
N ALA A 175 12.24 -21.46 -5.21
CA ALA A 175 13.36 -21.93 -6.02
C ALA A 175 13.25 -21.47 -7.48
N GLU A 176 12.04 -21.40 -8.02
CA GLU A 176 11.80 -20.88 -9.36
C GLU A 176 12.04 -19.37 -9.44
N ALA A 177 11.62 -18.60 -8.44
CA ALA A 177 11.90 -17.17 -8.36
C ALA A 177 13.42 -16.89 -8.30
N GLU A 178 14.16 -17.65 -7.49
CA GLU A 178 15.64 -17.56 -7.42
C GLU A 178 16.30 -17.97 -8.73
N ARG A 179 15.83 -19.04 -9.37
CA ARG A 179 16.40 -19.54 -10.62
C ARG A 179 16.19 -18.59 -11.80
N ALA A 180 14.99 -18.01 -11.92
CA ALA A 180 14.64 -17.17 -13.05
C ALA A 180 15.11 -15.72 -12.88
N GLY A 181 15.12 -15.19 -11.64
CA GLY A 181 15.56 -13.81 -11.32
C GLY A 181 14.73 -12.68 -11.96
N GLY A 182 13.74 -13.00 -12.79
CA GLY A 182 12.91 -12.03 -13.51
C GLY A 182 11.72 -11.52 -12.70
N ALA A 183 11.25 -10.31 -13.01
CA ALA A 183 10.12 -9.66 -12.33
C ALA A 183 8.85 -10.52 -12.30
N ASP A 184 8.52 -11.20 -13.42
CA ASP A 184 7.34 -12.07 -13.49
C ASP A 184 7.46 -13.29 -12.55
N ALA A 185 8.66 -13.87 -12.39
CA ALA A 185 8.90 -15.03 -11.53
C ALA A 185 8.88 -14.65 -10.04
N ARG A 186 9.49 -13.52 -9.69
CA ARG A 186 9.43 -12.96 -8.34
C ARG A 186 8.00 -12.58 -7.96
N GLY A 187 7.24 -12.00 -8.88
CA GLY A 187 5.82 -11.69 -8.69
C GLY A 187 5.00 -12.92 -8.28
N ALA A 188 5.28 -14.09 -8.84
CA ALA A 188 4.60 -15.32 -8.45
C ALA A 188 4.85 -15.70 -6.99
N PHE A 189 6.09 -15.55 -6.50
CA PHE A 189 6.39 -15.79 -5.09
C PHE A 189 5.71 -14.76 -4.18
N VAL A 190 5.66 -13.49 -4.59
CA VAL A 190 4.95 -12.44 -3.84
C VAL A 190 3.47 -12.82 -3.63
N GLU A 191 2.79 -13.30 -4.67
CA GLU A 191 1.39 -13.77 -4.57
C GLU A 191 1.24 -14.96 -3.60
N VAL A 192 2.17 -15.92 -3.63
CA VAL A 192 2.20 -17.04 -2.65
C VAL A 192 2.34 -16.51 -1.22
N VAL A 193 3.23 -15.56 -0.98
CA VAL A 193 3.42 -14.97 0.37
C VAL A 193 2.13 -14.32 0.90
N GLY A 194 1.33 -13.71 0.03
CA GLY A 194 0.03 -13.14 0.39
C GLY A 194 -0.94 -14.18 0.97
N GLY A 195 -1.00 -15.37 0.35
CA GLY A 195 -1.92 -16.46 0.72
C GLY A 195 -1.48 -17.36 1.88
N VAL A 196 -0.18 -17.42 2.18
CA VAL A 196 0.39 -18.35 3.18
C VAL A 196 0.55 -17.69 4.55
N GLY A 197 0.33 -18.44 5.64
CA GLY A 197 0.55 -17.95 7.01
C GLY A 197 2.03 -17.58 7.28
N GLY A 198 2.25 -16.47 8.00
CA GLY A 198 3.58 -15.88 8.19
C GLY A 198 4.60 -16.81 8.86
N GLY A 199 4.16 -17.72 9.73
CA GLY A 199 5.02 -18.75 10.33
C GLY A 199 5.66 -19.71 9.31
N ARG A 200 4.98 -20.04 8.21
CA ARG A 200 5.54 -20.94 7.17
C ARG A 200 6.55 -20.19 6.30
N ILE A 201 6.19 -18.99 5.84
CA ILE A 201 7.04 -18.20 4.95
C ILE A 201 8.29 -17.65 5.65
N ALA A 202 8.24 -17.47 6.97
CA ALA A 202 9.36 -16.98 7.77
C ALA A 202 10.68 -17.71 7.49
N ARG A 203 10.66 -19.04 7.36
CA ARG A 203 11.88 -19.83 7.06
C ARG A 203 12.49 -19.48 5.71
N VAL A 204 11.66 -19.24 4.70
CA VAL A 204 12.08 -18.88 3.35
C VAL A 204 12.62 -17.44 3.32
N LEU A 205 11.88 -16.48 3.90
CA LEU A 205 12.30 -15.08 3.98
C LEU A 205 13.60 -14.91 4.77
N ALA A 206 13.79 -15.67 5.86
CA ALA A 206 14.98 -15.57 6.69
C ALA A 206 16.26 -16.02 5.98
N ARG A 207 16.18 -16.96 5.03
CA ARG A 207 17.34 -17.50 4.30
C ARG A 207 17.54 -16.92 2.91
N CYS A 208 16.52 -16.27 2.35
CA CYS A 208 16.59 -15.65 1.03
C CYS A 208 17.81 -14.72 0.94
N GLY A 209 18.60 -14.87 -0.13
CA GLY A 209 19.76 -14.03 -0.43
C GLY A 209 19.46 -12.91 -1.44
N ASP A 210 18.28 -12.92 -2.06
CA ASP A 210 17.88 -11.94 -3.07
C ASP A 210 17.16 -10.75 -2.41
N ALA A 211 17.87 -9.62 -2.30
CA ALA A 211 17.31 -8.39 -1.72
C ALA A 211 16.16 -7.79 -2.54
N GLU A 212 16.14 -7.98 -3.86
CA GLU A 212 15.06 -7.47 -4.73
C GLU A 212 13.79 -8.29 -4.54
N LEU A 213 13.91 -9.61 -4.41
CA LEU A 213 12.78 -10.47 -4.06
C LEU A 213 12.23 -10.10 -2.67
N LEU A 214 13.10 -9.95 -1.69
CA LEU A 214 12.69 -9.54 -0.34
C LEU A 214 12.03 -8.15 -0.34
N GLU A 215 12.56 -7.19 -1.10
CA GLU A 215 11.96 -5.86 -1.27
C GLU A 215 10.55 -5.95 -1.84
N GLN A 216 10.34 -6.73 -2.89
CA GLN A 216 9.02 -6.89 -3.52
C GLN A 216 8.01 -7.52 -2.55
N VAL A 217 8.44 -8.52 -1.78
CA VAL A 217 7.60 -9.12 -0.73
C VAL A 217 7.32 -8.11 0.37
N ALA A 218 8.31 -7.34 0.82
CA ALA A 218 8.13 -6.36 1.89
C ALA A 218 7.24 -5.19 1.45
N ARG A 219 7.30 -4.80 0.17
CA ARG A 219 6.44 -3.79 -0.43
C ARG A 219 4.97 -4.24 -0.47
N ALA A 220 4.72 -5.49 -0.84
CA ALA A 220 3.36 -6.03 -0.95
C ALA A 220 2.78 -6.46 0.41
N HIS A 221 3.61 -7.10 1.25
CA HIS A 221 3.19 -7.80 2.45
C HIS A 221 4.19 -7.61 3.61
N PRO A 222 4.45 -6.37 4.07
CA PRO A 222 5.50 -6.08 5.06
C PRO A 222 5.30 -6.88 6.35
N LEU A 223 4.05 -7.07 6.78
CA LEU A 223 3.72 -7.75 8.03
C LEU A 223 4.07 -9.25 8.02
N LYS A 224 4.27 -9.88 6.86
CA LYS A 224 4.71 -11.29 6.76
C LYS A 224 6.14 -11.48 7.28
N PHE A 225 6.90 -10.39 7.41
CA PHE A 225 8.20 -10.39 8.05
C PHE A 225 8.14 -10.31 9.58
N GLY A 226 6.97 -10.23 10.22
CA GLY A 226 6.84 -9.95 11.65
C GLY A 226 7.77 -10.76 12.58
N ARG A 227 8.06 -12.03 12.25
CA ARG A 227 8.94 -12.90 13.05
C ARG A 227 10.43 -12.84 12.66
N VAL A 228 10.74 -12.37 11.45
CA VAL A 228 12.07 -12.49 10.84
C VAL A 228 12.68 -11.16 10.44
N TRP A 229 11.92 -10.06 10.52
CA TRP A 229 12.40 -8.73 10.17
C TRP A 229 13.70 -8.34 10.89
N PRO A 230 13.93 -8.65 12.19
CA PRO A 230 15.19 -8.25 12.84
C PRO A 230 16.38 -8.96 12.21
N ALA A 231 16.23 -10.25 11.91
CA ALA A 231 17.27 -11.04 11.26
C ALA A 231 17.53 -10.56 9.83
N VAL A 232 16.49 -10.28 9.05
CA VAL A 232 16.63 -9.76 7.67
C VAL A 232 17.33 -8.40 7.67
N VAL A 233 16.91 -7.47 8.53
CA VAL A 233 17.53 -6.15 8.65
C VAL A 233 18.98 -6.27 9.15
N GLN A 234 19.26 -7.17 10.09
CA GLN A 234 20.62 -7.41 10.57
C GLN A 234 21.53 -7.97 9.47
N ARG A 235 21.08 -8.96 8.69
CA ARG A 235 21.82 -9.51 7.54
C ARG A 235 22.12 -8.43 6.50
N TRP A 236 21.14 -7.58 6.19
CA TRP A 236 21.36 -6.41 5.34
C TRP A 236 22.38 -5.44 5.96
N ALA A 237 22.25 -5.11 7.25
CA ALA A 237 23.17 -4.22 7.94
C ALA A 237 24.60 -4.79 8.04
N LEU A 238 24.77 -6.11 7.97
CA LEU A 238 26.07 -6.78 7.87
C LEU A 238 26.60 -6.87 6.42
N GLY A 239 25.77 -6.54 5.42
CA GLY A 239 26.14 -6.54 4.00
C GLY A 239 25.88 -7.86 3.29
N GLU A 240 25.23 -8.84 3.94
CA GLU A 240 24.95 -10.16 3.36
C GLU A 240 23.91 -10.12 2.24
N LEU A 241 23.04 -9.10 2.23
CA LEU A 241 22.00 -8.89 1.22
C LEU A 241 22.40 -7.83 0.18
N GLY A 242 23.70 -7.52 0.08
CA GLY A 242 24.22 -6.48 -0.81
C GLY A 242 23.96 -5.05 -0.31
N SER A 243 24.64 -4.10 -0.95
CA SER A 243 24.61 -2.66 -0.62
C SER A 243 23.85 -1.82 -1.66
N GLY A 244 23.12 -2.45 -2.57
CA GLY A 244 22.36 -1.76 -3.62
C GLY A 244 21.07 -1.10 -3.13
N PRO A 245 20.41 -0.29 -3.97
CA PRO A 245 19.16 0.41 -3.64
C PRO A 245 18.04 -0.49 -3.11
N ALA A 246 17.94 -1.72 -3.61
CA ALA A 246 16.94 -2.71 -3.19
C ALA A 246 17.01 -3.01 -1.68
N GLY A 247 18.20 -3.09 -1.10
CA GLY A 247 18.36 -3.33 0.33
C GLY A 247 17.83 -2.17 1.19
N PHE A 248 18.08 -0.93 0.78
CA PHE A 248 17.52 0.25 1.46
C PHE A 248 15.99 0.31 1.34
N GLN A 249 15.45 -0.02 0.17
CA GLN A 249 14.01 -0.08 -0.07
C GLN A 249 13.35 -1.20 0.74
N LEU A 250 13.96 -2.38 0.81
CA LEU A 250 13.55 -3.48 1.68
C LEU A 250 13.41 -3.01 3.12
N VAL A 251 14.47 -2.45 3.71
CA VAL A 251 14.43 -2.01 5.11
C VAL A 251 13.42 -0.88 5.30
N ARG A 252 13.26 0.00 4.32
CA ARG A 252 12.25 1.08 4.36
C ARG A 252 10.84 0.51 4.46
N HIS A 253 10.50 -0.51 3.69
CA HIS A 253 9.18 -1.15 3.78
C HIS A 253 8.99 -1.90 5.12
N LEU A 254 10.08 -2.38 5.71
CA LEU A 254 10.07 -3.02 7.03
C LEU A 254 10.03 -2.04 8.21
N CYS A 255 10.21 -0.73 8.01
CA CYS A 255 10.17 0.27 9.09
C CYS A 255 8.85 0.24 9.91
N VAL A 256 7.75 -0.20 9.30
CA VAL A 256 6.46 -0.39 10.00
C VAL A 256 6.55 -1.42 11.14
N LEU A 257 7.48 -2.37 11.03
CA LEU A 257 7.79 -3.39 12.05
C LEU A 257 8.92 -2.97 13.00
N MET A 258 9.47 -1.76 12.84
CA MET A 258 10.60 -1.26 13.63
C MET A 258 10.19 -0.27 14.73
N LEU A 259 8.88 -0.12 15.01
CA LEU A 259 8.37 0.80 16.04
C LEU A 259 8.95 0.52 17.43
N ARG A 260 9.24 -0.76 17.73
CA ARG A 260 9.88 -1.21 18.97
C ARG A 260 11.27 -1.84 18.72
N ALA A 261 11.96 -1.40 17.66
CA ALA A 261 13.29 -1.93 17.32
C ALA A 261 14.34 -1.61 18.39
N ASP A 262 15.33 -2.49 18.50
CA ASP A 262 16.50 -2.28 19.36
C ASP A 262 17.33 -1.06 18.89
N ALA A 263 17.85 -0.30 19.85
CA ALA A 263 18.63 0.91 19.57
C ALA A 263 19.94 0.62 18.82
N GLU A 264 20.58 -0.53 19.04
CA GLU A 264 21.79 -0.96 18.33
C GLU A 264 21.49 -1.25 16.86
N LEU A 265 20.38 -1.96 16.59
CA LEU A 265 19.96 -2.24 15.21
C LEU A 265 19.62 -0.94 14.47
N LEU A 266 18.89 -0.02 15.10
CA LEU A 266 18.61 1.31 14.54
C LEU A 266 19.89 2.10 14.24
N ARG A 267 20.87 2.08 15.16
CA ARG A 267 22.18 2.72 14.93
C ARG A 267 22.92 2.09 13.75
N ALA A 268 22.91 0.77 13.62
CA ALA A 268 23.54 0.07 12.50
C ALA A 268 22.89 0.45 11.16
N VAL A 269 21.55 0.52 11.10
CA VAL A 269 20.82 0.97 9.90
C VAL A 269 21.17 2.42 9.55
N CYS A 270 21.18 3.32 10.54
CA CYS A 270 21.53 4.72 10.32
C CYS A 270 22.99 4.90 9.86
N ALA A 271 23.92 4.12 10.40
CA ALA A 271 25.32 4.11 9.99
C ALA A 271 25.47 3.66 8.52
N ARG A 272 24.74 2.62 8.10
CA ARG A 272 24.72 2.18 6.69
C ARG A 272 24.13 3.22 5.74
N CYS A 273 23.09 3.94 6.15
CA CYS A 273 22.57 5.05 5.35
C CYS A 273 23.60 6.18 5.21
N ALA A 274 24.28 6.54 6.29
CA ALA A 274 25.31 7.57 6.26
C ALA A 274 26.50 7.16 5.38
N GLU A 275 26.95 5.90 5.48
CA GLU A 275 27.99 5.31 4.63
C GLU A 275 27.59 5.38 3.15
N ALA A 276 26.40 4.89 2.80
CA ALA A 276 25.93 4.89 1.42
C ALA A 276 25.75 6.29 0.84
N LEU A 277 25.29 7.26 1.63
CA LEU A 277 25.22 8.66 1.22
C LEU A 277 26.61 9.25 0.97
N ALA A 278 27.58 8.94 1.83
CA ALA A 278 28.97 9.38 1.63
C ALA A 278 29.60 8.74 0.38
N THR A 279 29.38 7.44 0.17
CA THR A 279 29.82 6.72 -1.04
C THR A 279 29.18 7.30 -2.29
N ALA A 280 27.86 7.49 -2.30
CA ALA A 280 27.14 8.08 -3.42
C ALA A 280 27.62 9.49 -3.74
N ALA A 281 27.84 10.33 -2.71
CA ALA A 281 28.40 11.66 -2.87
C ALA A 281 29.82 11.65 -3.43
N SER A 282 30.66 10.68 -3.02
CA SER A 282 32.02 10.54 -3.55
C SER A 282 32.01 10.19 -5.04
N TRP A 283 31.16 9.26 -5.47
CA TRP A 283 31.01 8.90 -6.88
C TRP A 283 30.40 10.02 -7.72
N HIS A 284 29.49 10.81 -7.15
CA HIS A 284 28.95 11.99 -7.79
C HIS A 284 30.01 13.09 -8.00
N ALA A 285 31.04 13.15 -7.14
CA ALA A 285 32.10 14.16 -7.22
C ALA A 285 33.25 13.77 -8.18
N GLU A 286 33.32 12.51 -8.63
CA GLU A 286 34.30 12.09 -9.63
C GLU A 286 34.00 12.79 -10.96
N PRO A 287 34.98 13.50 -11.56
CA PRO A 287 34.78 14.11 -12.86
C PRO A 287 34.46 13.00 -13.86
N ALA A 288 33.32 13.10 -14.55
CA ALA A 288 33.10 12.36 -15.78
C ALA A 288 34.33 12.62 -16.65
N VAL A 289 35.09 11.57 -16.99
CA VAL A 289 36.27 11.68 -17.83
C VAL A 289 35.78 12.05 -19.23
N CYS A 290 35.47 13.33 -19.43
CA CYS A 290 35.38 13.91 -20.75
C CYS A 290 36.80 13.85 -21.30
N GLY A 291 37.03 13.02 -22.31
CA GLY A 291 38.23 13.07 -23.14
C GLY A 291 38.31 14.45 -23.80
N GLY A 292 38.83 15.42 -23.07
CA GLY A 292 39.19 16.72 -23.58
C GLY A 292 40.38 16.53 -24.49
N VAL A 293 40.14 16.51 -25.81
CA VAL A 293 41.12 17.06 -26.74
C VAL A 293 41.20 18.54 -26.38
N THR A 294 42.21 18.88 -25.57
CA THR A 294 42.67 20.24 -25.38
C THR A 294 43.10 20.76 -26.75
N ALA A 295 42.24 21.52 -27.40
CA ALA A 295 42.62 22.34 -28.54
C ALA A 295 43.30 23.59 -27.99
N ASP A 296 44.63 23.52 -27.85
CA ASP A 296 45.51 24.67 -27.96
C ASP A 296 46.66 24.26 -28.89
N ASP A 297 46.91 25.15 -29.87
CA ASP A 297 48.07 25.24 -30.76
C ASP A 297 48.28 24.13 -31.81
N GLU A 298 47.71 24.31 -33.01
CA GLU A 298 48.43 24.87 -34.17
C GLU A 298 47.53 24.83 -35.42
N ALA A 299 47.60 25.90 -36.21
CA ALA A 299 46.99 26.00 -37.52
C ALA A 299 47.63 24.98 -38.47
N ASP A 300 46.82 24.19 -39.18
CA ASP A 300 46.82 24.09 -40.65
C ASP A 300 45.95 22.91 -41.14
N ASP A 301 45.24 23.16 -42.24
CA ASP A 301 44.64 22.22 -43.19
C ASP A 301 43.56 21.23 -42.71
N LEU A 302 42.30 21.70 -42.73
CA LEU A 302 41.13 20.82 -42.91
C LEU A 302 40.59 20.96 -44.33
N GLN A 303 41.09 20.07 -45.20
CA GLN A 303 40.39 19.68 -46.42
C GLN A 303 39.11 18.93 -46.06
N LEU A 304 38.00 19.41 -46.61
CA LEU A 304 36.71 18.72 -46.64
C LEU A 304 36.88 17.40 -47.43
N SER A 305 36.78 16.26 -46.76
CA SER A 305 36.43 14.99 -47.40
C SER A 305 35.06 14.54 -46.94
N ASP A 306 34.08 14.64 -47.84
CA ASP A 306 32.80 13.95 -47.80
C ASP A 306 33.04 12.44 -47.89
N GLU A 307 33.16 11.74 -46.76
CA GLU A 307 32.77 10.32 -46.65
C GLU A 307 32.17 10.08 -45.26
N GLY A 308 31.03 9.37 -45.24
CA GLY A 308 30.15 9.21 -44.10
C GLY A 308 30.84 8.80 -42.80
N SER A 309 30.77 9.68 -41.80
CA SER A 309 31.04 9.34 -40.41
C SER A 309 29.72 8.98 -39.76
N GLU A 310 29.49 7.68 -39.58
CA GLU A 310 28.51 7.20 -38.61
C GLU A 310 28.90 7.79 -37.25
N LEU A 311 28.00 8.60 -36.68
CA LEU A 311 28.05 9.07 -35.31
C LEU A 311 28.04 7.86 -34.36
N MET A 312 29.21 7.29 -34.12
CA MET A 312 29.49 6.43 -32.98
C MET A 312 29.46 7.31 -31.73
N LEU A 313 28.27 7.48 -31.14
CA LEU A 313 28.16 7.92 -29.74
C LEU A 313 28.95 6.91 -28.91
N SER A 314 30.05 7.36 -28.32
CA SER A 314 30.99 6.53 -27.58
C SER A 314 30.33 5.93 -26.35
N GLU A 315 30.46 4.61 -26.16
CA GLU A 315 29.99 3.83 -25.00
C GLU A 315 30.46 4.39 -23.63
N ASP A 316 31.44 5.30 -23.63
CA ASP A 316 31.97 5.98 -22.45
C ASP A 316 31.06 7.10 -21.91
N GLU A 317 30.28 7.78 -22.77
CA GLU A 317 29.30 8.80 -22.33
C GLU A 317 28.10 8.14 -21.63
N ASP A 318 27.67 6.97 -22.14
CA ASP A 318 26.59 6.17 -21.56
C ASP A 318 26.98 5.57 -20.20
N GLN A 319 28.26 5.20 -20.01
CA GLN A 319 28.78 4.71 -18.72
C GLN A 319 28.86 5.80 -17.66
N GLY A 320 29.25 7.03 -18.03
CA GLY A 320 29.27 8.18 -17.12
C GLY A 320 27.87 8.55 -16.63
N ALA A 321 26.90 8.62 -17.55
CA ALA A 321 25.51 8.90 -17.20
C ALA A 321 24.85 7.78 -16.37
N ALA A 322 25.18 6.51 -16.64
CA ALA A 322 24.69 5.39 -15.85
C ALA A 322 25.20 5.44 -14.40
N ARG A 323 26.50 5.69 -14.18
CA ARG A 323 27.08 5.82 -12.84
C ARG A 323 26.49 6.98 -12.04
N GLN A 324 26.21 8.12 -12.70
CA GLN A 324 25.56 9.26 -12.05
C GLN A 324 24.12 8.94 -11.64
N ARG A 325 23.36 8.20 -12.46
CA ARG A 325 22.02 7.73 -12.08
C ARG A 325 22.06 6.75 -10.91
N ASP A 326 23.00 5.82 -10.92
CA ASP A 326 23.16 4.82 -9.87
C ASP A 326 23.52 5.46 -8.52
N CYS A 327 24.40 6.48 -8.51
CA CYS A 327 24.75 7.17 -7.28
C CYS A 327 23.58 7.98 -6.70
N VAL A 328 22.83 8.70 -7.54
CA VAL A 328 21.62 9.42 -7.10
C VAL A 328 20.55 8.45 -6.60
N GLN A 329 20.35 7.31 -7.26
CA GLN A 329 19.39 6.29 -6.83
C GLN A 329 19.77 5.66 -5.48
N LEU A 330 21.05 5.38 -5.25
CA LEU A 330 21.55 4.89 -3.97
C LEU A 330 21.34 5.93 -2.87
N GLY A 331 21.73 7.19 -3.12
CA GLY A 331 21.55 8.29 -2.17
C GLY A 331 20.09 8.56 -1.85
N ALA A 332 19.22 8.57 -2.87
CA ALA A 332 17.78 8.75 -2.71
C ALA A 332 17.17 7.62 -1.88
N SER A 333 17.59 6.37 -2.10
CA SER A 333 17.08 5.22 -1.34
C SER A 333 17.53 5.27 0.12
N ALA A 334 18.79 5.66 0.39
CA ALA A 334 19.30 5.84 1.74
C ALA A 334 18.60 7.00 2.48
N ALA A 335 18.44 8.16 1.84
CA ALA A 335 17.72 9.31 2.40
C ALA A 335 16.23 8.97 2.66
N ALA A 336 15.59 8.26 1.74
CA ALA A 336 14.20 7.82 1.93
C ALA A 336 14.05 6.83 3.09
N LEU A 337 15.03 5.94 3.30
CA LEU A 337 15.05 5.06 4.49
C LEU A 337 15.18 5.89 5.77
N LEU A 338 16.11 6.86 5.83
CA LEU A 338 16.23 7.75 7.00
C LEU A 338 14.90 8.44 7.34
N GLY A 339 14.14 8.88 6.33
CA GLY A 339 12.83 9.49 6.51
C GLY A 339 11.75 8.55 7.05
N ALA A 340 11.90 7.24 6.87
CA ALA A 340 10.96 6.24 7.37
C ALA A 340 11.31 5.72 8.78
N LEU A 341 12.53 5.94 9.25
CA LEU A 341 12.97 5.46 10.56
C LEU A 341 12.27 6.21 11.70
N PRO A 342 12.03 5.54 12.85
CA PRO A 342 11.39 6.16 14.01
C PRO A 342 12.25 7.24 14.67
N SER A 343 13.58 7.13 14.56
CA SER A 343 14.53 8.11 15.07
C SER A 343 15.84 8.05 14.28
N VAL A 344 16.58 9.16 14.25
CA VAL A 344 17.90 9.26 13.62
C VAL A 344 18.88 9.84 14.64
N PRO A 345 20.04 9.21 14.87
CA PRO A 345 21.00 9.69 15.85
C PRO A 345 21.74 10.95 15.35
N PRO A 346 22.22 11.83 16.26
CA PRO A 346 22.85 13.10 15.90
C PRO A 346 24.04 12.96 14.95
N GLU A 347 24.81 11.88 15.06
CA GLU A 347 25.98 11.61 14.21
C GLU A 347 25.57 11.43 12.74
N THR A 348 24.45 10.74 12.50
CA THR A 348 23.89 10.55 11.16
C THR A 348 23.34 11.85 10.60
N VAL A 349 22.67 12.67 11.43
CA VAL A 349 22.22 14.01 11.01
C VAL A 349 23.40 14.85 10.54
N GLN A 350 24.48 14.89 11.33
CA GLN A 350 25.69 15.63 10.97
C GLN A 350 26.35 15.08 9.69
N ALA A 351 26.35 13.76 9.49
CA ALA A 351 26.89 13.15 8.28
C ALA A 351 26.14 13.61 7.02
N VAL A 352 24.79 13.60 7.06
CA VAL A 352 23.95 14.07 5.95
C VAL A 352 24.17 15.57 5.69
N GLN A 353 24.21 16.39 6.75
CA GLN A 353 24.38 17.85 6.63
C GLN A 353 25.75 18.28 6.08
N ARG A 354 26.75 17.39 6.10
CA ARG A 354 28.11 17.64 5.58
C ARG A 354 28.31 17.20 4.13
N LEU A 355 27.30 16.58 3.50
CA LEU A 355 27.41 16.17 2.10
C LEU A 355 27.58 17.39 1.18
N PRO A 356 28.21 17.22 0.00
CA PRO A 356 28.38 18.31 -0.96
C PRO A 356 27.05 18.88 -1.44
N GLU A 357 26.94 20.21 -1.50
CA GLU A 357 25.71 20.91 -1.91
C GLU A 357 25.20 20.47 -3.29
N SER A 358 26.09 20.24 -4.25
CA SER A 358 25.72 19.76 -5.59
C SER A 358 24.98 18.43 -5.56
N PHE A 359 25.38 17.51 -4.69
CA PHE A 359 24.71 16.22 -4.50
C PHE A 359 23.40 16.36 -3.70
N LEU A 360 23.38 17.25 -2.71
CA LEU A 360 22.20 17.51 -1.89
C LEU A 360 21.03 18.07 -2.73
N VAL A 361 21.31 18.88 -3.75
CA VAL A 361 20.29 19.41 -4.68
C VAL A 361 19.58 18.28 -5.43
N GLU A 362 20.30 17.25 -5.89
CA GLU A 362 19.72 16.08 -6.57
C GLU A 362 18.81 15.25 -5.65
N LEU A 363 19.08 15.27 -4.33
CA LEU A 363 18.30 14.55 -3.32
C LEU A 363 17.22 15.39 -2.64
N ARG A 364 16.95 16.60 -3.15
CA ARG A 364 16.03 17.56 -2.52
C ARG A 364 14.68 16.93 -2.10
N PRO A 365 13.95 16.16 -2.92
CA PRO A 365 12.65 15.62 -2.51
C PRO A 365 12.75 14.72 -1.27
N GLN A 366 13.77 13.86 -1.21
CA GLN A 366 13.96 12.92 -0.11
C GLN A 366 14.45 13.63 1.15
N LEU A 367 15.32 14.64 1.02
CA LEU A 367 15.81 15.41 2.14
C LEU A 367 14.74 16.32 2.74
N VAL A 368 13.89 16.92 1.91
CA VAL A 368 12.71 17.67 2.36
C VAL A 368 11.74 16.76 3.10
N ALA A 369 11.54 15.51 2.63
CA ALA A 369 10.69 14.54 3.32
C ALA A 369 11.20 14.14 4.72
N LEU A 370 12.50 14.33 5.04
CA LEU A 370 13.02 14.06 6.38
C LEU A 370 12.38 14.95 7.45
N THR A 371 11.92 16.15 7.10
CA THR A 371 11.36 17.11 8.06
C THR A 371 10.03 16.66 8.65
N VAL A 372 9.35 15.67 8.04
CA VAL A 372 8.07 15.12 8.55
C VAL A 372 8.24 14.51 9.94
N ARG A 373 9.35 13.80 10.17
CA ARG A 373 9.61 13.05 11.41
C ARG A 373 10.80 13.58 12.19
N HIS A 374 11.76 14.21 11.53
CA HIS A 374 13.05 14.55 12.12
C HIS A 374 13.26 16.06 12.16
N THR A 375 12.87 16.67 13.27
CA THR A 375 12.96 18.14 13.49
C THR A 375 14.39 18.68 13.33
N ALA A 376 15.41 17.86 13.58
CA ALA A 376 16.82 18.20 13.41
C ALA A 376 17.20 18.61 11.97
N PHE A 377 16.38 18.26 10.96
CA PHE A 377 16.60 18.65 9.57
C PHE A 377 15.90 19.95 9.17
N VAL A 378 14.92 20.45 9.94
CA VAL A 378 14.04 21.58 9.54
C VAL A 378 14.84 22.85 9.22
N ASP A 379 15.64 23.35 10.16
CA ASP A 379 16.40 24.59 9.94
C ASP A 379 17.46 24.46 8.83
N TRP A 380 17.95 23.25 8.62
CA TRP A 380 18.93 22.97 7.57
C TRP A 380 18.26 22.93 6.20
N THR A 381 17.09 22.27 6.05
CA THR A 381 16.36 22.25 4.77
C THR A 381 15.77 23.60 4.41
N ILE A 382 15.31 24.39 5.38
CA ILE A 382 14.86 25.77 5.12
C ILE A 382 16.03 26.58 4.56
N ARG A 383 17.21 26.55 5.20
CA ARG A 383 18.38 27.31 4.73
C ARG A 383 18.88 26.86 3.36
N LEU A 384 18.87 25.55 3.09
CA LEU A 384 19.45 24.98 1.87
C LEU A 384 18.47 25.00 0.69
N PHE A 385 17.23 24.58 0.91
CA PHE A 385 16.23 24.37 -0.15
C PHE A 385 15.10 25.39 -0.12
N ARG A 386 15.00 26.21 0.94
CA ARG A 386 13.87 27.13 1.17
C ARG A 386 12.55 26.38 1.26
N ASP A 387 12.60 25.18 1.84
CA ASP A 387 11.52 24.22 1.75
C ASP A 387 11.50 23.20 2.90
N VAL A 388 10.33 22.63 3.16
CA VAL A 388 10.05 21.57 4.15
C VAL A 388 8.90 20.69 3.66
N ALA A 389 8.72 19.49 4.20
CA ALA A 389 7.52 18.71 3.91
C ALA A 389 6.25 19.42 4.43
N GLN A 390 5.12 19.25 3.74
CA GLN A 390 3.86 19.91 4.11
C GLN A 390 3.34 19.41 5.46
N GLU A 391 3.59 18.15 5.77
CA GLU A 391 3.24 17.48 7.02
C GLU A 391 4.08 17.98 8.21
N ALA A 392 5.20 18.67 7.95
CA ALA A 392 6.00 19.30 9.00
C ALA A 392 5.48 20.69 9.40
N LEU A 393 4.64 21.33 8.57
CA LEU A 393 4.14 22.69 8.80
C LEU A 393 3.48 22.91 10.17
N PRO A 394 2.67 21.98 10.72
CA PRO A 394 2.06 22.15 12.03
C PRO A 394 3.10 22.30 13.17
N GLN A 395 4.30 21.75 13.01
CA GLN A 395 5.34 21.71 14.05
C GLN A 395 6.34 22.87 13.97
N LEU A 396 6.29 23.70 12.93
CA LEU A 396 7.23 24.79 12.74
C LEU A 396 7.02 25.90 13.76
N SER A 397 8.13 26.48 14.25
CA SER A 397 8.10 27.69 15.07
C SER A 397 7.65 28.91 14.26
N PRO A 398 7.23 30.00 14.93
CA PRO A 398 6.94 31.26 14.26
C PRO A 398 8.14 31.80 13.45
N GLU A 399 9.37 31.67 13.96
CA GLU A 399 10.58 32.10 13.27
C GLU A 399 10.84 31.28 12.00
N GLN A 400 10.71 29.94 12.10
CA GLN A 400 10.86 29.03 10.96
C GLN A 400 9.80 29.30 9.88
N THR A 401 8.57 29.56 10.30
CA THR A 401 7.46 29.91 9.41
C THR A 401 7.73 31.24 8.70
N ALA A 402 8.20 32.25 9.43
CA ALA A 402 8.54 33.55 8.87
C ALA A 402 9.69 33.46 7.86
N GLN A 403 10.72 32.67 8.17
CA GLN A 403 11.84 32.42 7.26
C GLN A 403 11.36 31.74 5.97
N LEU A 404 10.55 30.69 6.08
CA LEU A 404 10.00 29.98 4.92
C LEU A 404 9.08 30.86 4.07
N ALA A 405 8.26 31.70 4.71
CA ALA A 405 7.35 32.63 4.04
C ALA A 405 8.07 33.75 3.26
N ALA A 406 9.25 34.18 3.74
CA ALA A 406 10.04 35.22 3.07
C ALA A 406 10.71 34.73 1.78
N GLU A 407 10.86 33.40 1.61
CA GLU A 407 11.81 32.81 0.66
C GLU A 407 11.16 32.05 -0.52
N GLY A 408 9.84 31.83 -0.54
CA GLY A 408 9.14 31.06 -1.59
C GLY A 408 7.83 31.68 -2.08
N ALA A 409 7.53 31.58 -3.39
CA ALA A 409 6.40 32.27 -4.03
C ALA A 409 5.06 31.48 -4.04
N GLU A 410 5.07 30.15 -4.05
CA GLU A 410 3.83 29.35 -4.23
C GLU A 410 3.22 28.84 -2.92
N ARG A 411 4.03 28.52 -1.90
CA ARG A 411 3.57 28.21 -0.52
C ARG A 411 3.34 29.48 0.32
N SER A 412 3.65 30.63 -0.26
CA SER A 412 3.58 31.96 0.35
C SER A 412 2.20 32.28 0.91
N GLN A 413 1.11 31.82 0.30
CA GLN A 413 -0.23 32.28 0.68
C GLN A 413 -0.70 31.73 2.04
N PHE A 414 -0.50 30.43 2.29
CA PHE A 414 -0.87 29.82 3.58
C PHE A 414 0.09 30.25 4.71
N LEU A 415 1.36 30.49 4.39
CA LEU A 415 2.39 30.87 5.35
C LEU A 415 2.53 32.39 5.54
N ALA A 416 1.92 33.19 4.67
CA ALA A 416 1.95 34.64 4.75
C ALA A 416 1.40 35.10 6.10
N ALA A 417 2.04 36.12 6.67
CA ALA A 417 1.53 36.78 7.85
C ALA A 417 0.10 37.28 7.59
N SER A 418 -0.84 36.81 8.40
CA SER A 418 -2.25 37.17 8.30
C SER A 418 -2.72 37.76 9.61
N ASN A 419 -3.14 39.02 9.58
CA ASN A 419 -3.80 39.67 10.71
C ASN A 419 -5.31 39.36 10.72
N SER A 420 -5.69 38.12 10.41
CA SER A 420 -7.09 37.70 10.33
C SER A 420 -7.82 37.83 11.68
N ILE A 421 -7.10 37.68 12.80
CA ILE A 421 -7.64 37.74 14.15
C ILE A 421 -7.19 39.05 14.83
N PRO A 422 -8.10 40.02 15.06
CA PRO A 422 -7.79 41.23 15.78
C PRO A 422 -7.26 40.94 17.20
N THR A 423 -6.25 41.68 17.64
CA THR A 423 -5.64 41.53 18.97
C THR A 423 -6.68 41.70 20.09
N GLU A 424 -7.67 42.58 19.90
CA GLU A 424 -8.75 42.81 20.86
C GLU A 424 -9.67 41.60 20.97
N LEU A 425 -10.02 40.97 19.84
CA LEU A 425 -10.84 39.76 19.83
C LEU A 425 -10.08 38.61 20.51
N ARG A 426 -8.79 38.45 20.19
CA ARG A 426 -7.93 37.47 20.86
C ARG A 426 -7.90 37.71 22.37
N ALA A 427 -7.61 38.93 22.81
CA ALA A 427 -7.56 39.27 24.23
C ALA A 427 -8.92 39.02 24.92
N ALA A 428 -10.04 39.38 24.28
CA ALA A 428 -11.37 39.17 24.84
C ALA A 428 -11.72 37.68 25.00
N VAL A 429 -11.38 36.84 24.02
CA VAL A 429 -11.62 35.39 24.09
C VAL A 429 -10.76 34.75 25.18
N TYR A 430 -9.46 35.04 25.23
CA TYR A 430 -8.56 34.46 26.24
C TYR A 430 -8.89 34.94 27.66
N ALA A 431 -9.29 36.20 27.85
CA ALA A 431 -9.73 36.70 29.15
C ALA A 431 -10.98 35.96 29.70
N GLN A 432 -11.84 35.45 28.81
CA GLN A 432 -13.01 34.66 29.18
C GLN A 432 -12.76 33.15 29.18
N ALA A 433 -11.71 32.69 28.49
CA ALA A 433 -11.28 31.30 28.52
C ALA A 433 -10.87 30.92 29.95
N ASP A 434 -10.10 31.78 30.62
CA ASP A 434 -9.71 31.58 32.03
C ASP A 434 -10.90 31.51 33.00
N SER A 435 -12.03 32.15 32.66
CA SER A 435 -13.25 32.12 33.46
C SER A 435 -14.21 30.97 33.12
N GLY A 436 -13.87 30.13 32.12
CA GLY A 436 -14.69 29.00 31.66
C GLY A 436 -15.99 29.38 30.94
N SER A 437 -16.23 30.67 30.70
CA SER A 437 -17.51 31.19 30.22
C SER A 437 -17.34 32.09 28.99
N VAL A 438 -16.72 31.55 27.93
CA VAL A 438 -16.57 32.28 26.68
C VAL A 438 -17.94 32.49 26.03
N GLN A 439 -18.29 33.75 25.76
CA GLN A 439 -19.50 34.10 25.03
C GLN A 439 -19.47 33.54 23.60
N THR A 440 -20.54 32.86 23.20
CA THR A 440 -20.67 32.23 21.88
C THR A 440 -20.53 33.23 20.73
N GLU A 441 -20.90 34.48 20.96
CA GLU A 441 -20.76 35.59 20.00
C GLU A 441 -19.29 35.87 19.67
N LEU A 442 -18.38 35.76 20.65
CA LEU A 442 -16.95 35.96 20.42
C LEU A 442 -16.35 34.81 19.59
N LEU A 443 -16.77 33.57 19.86
CA LEU A 443 -16.37 32.41 19.07
C LEU A 443 -16.93 32.46 17.65
N GLN A 444 -18.15 32.97 17.47
CA GLN A 444 -18.72 33.22 16.15
C GLN A 444 -17.95 34.32 15.40
N GLN A 445 -17.55 35.40 16.09
CA GLN A 445 -16.69 36.42 15.50
C GLN A 445 -15.35 35.85 15.08
N TRP A 446 -14.75 34.97 15.89
CA TRP A 446 -13.52 34.25 15.54
C TRP A 446 -13.71 33.41 14.28
N GLN A 447 -14.75 32.58 14.25
CA GLN A 447 -15.07 31.72 13.11
C GLN A 447 -15.37 32.51 11.83
N ASN A 448 -16.05 33.65 11.92
CA ASN A 448 -16.32 34.51 10.76
C ASN A 448 -15.06 35.17 10.19
N ARG A 449 -13.94 35.12 10.91
CA ARG A 449 -12.61 35.58 10.47
C ARG A 449 -11.76 34.44 9.90
N ARG A 450 -12.35 33.26 9.71
CA ARG A 450 -11.68 32.10 9.12
C ARG A 450 -10.93 32.48 7.86
N ASP A 451 -9.63 32.24 7.91
CA ASP A 451 -8.69 32.55 6.84
C ASP A 451 -7.83 31.31 6.58
N ALA A 452 -7.42 31.14 5.33
CA ALA A 452 -6.59 30.02 4.92
C ALA A 452 -5.11 30.32 5.19
N SER A 453 -4.77 30.53 6.46
CA SER A 453 -3.41 30.82 6.92
C SER A 453 -3.00 29.96 8.11
N LYS A 454 -1.72 29.58 8.17
CA LYS A 454 -1.12 28.83 9.29
C LYS A 454 -1.35 29.56 10.61
N GLN A 455 -1.17 30.87 10.64
CA GLN A 455 -1.36 31.69 11.83
C GLN A 455 -2.80 31.59 12.39
N TYR A 456 -3.82 31.59 11.52
CA TYR A 456 -5.21 31.42 11.94
C TYR A 456 -5.46 29.99 12.45
N VAL A 457 -5.00 28.98 11.71
CA VAL A 457 -5.17 27.56 12.07
C VAL A 457 -4.51 27.25 13.40
N ASP A 458 -3.23 27.61 13.58
CA ASP A 458 -2.49 27.40 14.83
C ASP A 458 -3.14 28.14 16.00
N SER A 459 -3.54 29.41 15.81
CA SER A 459 -4.22 30.18 16.86
C SER A 459 -5.54 29.52 17.27
N THR A 460 -6.26 28.95 16.30
CA THR A 460 -7.53 28.26 16.53
C THR A 460 -7.31 26.94 17.26
N LEU A 461 -6.30 26.17 16.85
CA LEU A 461 -5.94 24.91 17.53
C LEU A 461 -5.48 25.16 18.97
N GLN A 462 -4.65 26.17 19.21
CA GLN A 462 -4.23 26.55 20.56
C GLN A 462 -5.44 26.94 21.42
N LEU A 463 -6.33 27.80 20.90
CA LEU A 463 -7.56 28.16 21.60
C LEU A 463 -8.43 26.93 21.90
N VAL A 464 -8.58 26.01 20.95
CA VAL A 464 -9.34 24.78 21.19
C VAL A 464 -8.70 23.91 22.26
N VAL A 465 -7.37 23.75 22.25
CA VAL A 465 -6.66 23.01 23.31
C VAL A 465 -6.94 23.62 24.68
N ASP A 466 -6.80 24.94 24.78
CA ASP A 466 -7.02 25.67 26.04
C ASP A 466 -8.47 25.52 26.50
N LEU A 467 -9.45 25.67 25.60
CA LEU A 467 -10.86 25.49 25.93
C LEU A 467 -11.19 24.05 26.32
N LEU A 468 -10.72 23.04 25.60
CA LEU A 468 -11.00 21.63 25.92
C LEU A 468 -10.36 21.19 27.25
N ALA A 469 -9.27 21.84 27.68
CA ALA A 469 -8.60 21.57 28.94
C ALA A 469 -9.37 22.10 30.17
N LEU A 470 -10.27 23.08 29.99
CA LEU A 470 -11.02 23.67 31.10
C LEU A 470 -12.05 22.69 31.68
N GLU A 471 -12.18 22.71 33.01
CA GLU A 471 -13.13 21.83 33.72
C GLU A 471 -14.59 22.26 33.49
N SER A 472 -14.85 23.57 33.33
CA SER A 472 -16.21 24.16 33.34
C SER A 472 -16.64 24.80 32.02
N VAL A 473 -16.44 24.10 30.89
CA VAL A 473 -16.85 24.57 29.54
C VAL A 473 -18.32 24.26 29.27
N SER A 474 -19.04 25.19 28.64
CA SER A 474 -20.43 24.98 28.20
C SER A 474 -20.53 24.01 27.01
N LEU A 475 -21.71 23.41 26.82
CA LEU A 475 -21.96 22.48 25.71
C LEU A 475 -21.72 23.14 24.34
N ASN A 476 -22.14 24.39 24.16
CA ASN A 476 -22.00 25.14 22.91
C ASN A 476 -20.53 25.44 22.57
N VAL A 477 -19.72 25.79 23.57
CA VAL A 477 -18.27 26.00 23.36
C VAL A 477 -17.61 24.67 23.00
N HIS A 478 -18.00 23.57 23.65
CA HIS A 478 -17.49 22.24 23.34
C HIS A 478 -17.83 21.80 21.91
N GLN A 479 -19.08 22.03 21.47
CA GLN A 479 -19.52 21.81 20.09
C GLN A 479 -18.68 22.64 19.10
N TRP A 480 -18.49 23.94 19.38
CA TRP A 480 -17.66 24.81 18.55
C TRP A 480 -16.22 24.30 18.42
N CYS A 481 -15.60 23.82 19.51
CA CYS A 481 -14.28 23.21 19.47
C CYS A 481 -14.22 22.01 18.53
N ILE A 482 -15.22 21.12 18.58
CA ILE A 482 -15.30 19.95 17.70
C ILE A 482 -15.52 20.35 16.25
N ASP A 483 -16.36 21.35 15.99
CA ASP A 483 -16.60 21.86 14.64
C ASP A 483 -15.33 22.48 14.05
N MET A 484 -14.56 23.24 14.83
CA MET A 484 -13.29 23.82 14.39
C MET A 484 -12.22 22.76 14.14
N LEU A 485 -12.11 21.74 14.99
CA LEU A 485 -11.16 20.64 14.78
C LEU A 485 -11.53 19.81 13.54
N SER A 486 -12.81 19.48 13.36
CA SER A 486 -13.30 18.78 12.17
C SER A 486 -13.02 19.59 10.91
N TRP A 487 -13.31 20.89 10.99
CA TRP A 487 -12.99 21.84 9.95
C TRP A 487 -11.50 21.84 9.56
N VAL A 488 -10.58 21.95 10.53
CA VAL A 488 -9.14 21.92 10.28
C VAL A 488 -8.74 20.59 9.64
N GLY A 489 -9.21 19.46 10.17
CA GLY A 489 -8.85 18.13 9.66
C GLY A 489 -9.37 17.84 8.26
N ASP A 490 -10.53 18.37 7.89
CA ASP A 490 -11.11 18.21 6.55
C ASP A 490 -10.40 19.06 5.50
N GLU A 491 -10.13 20.32 5.80
CA GLU A 491 -9.52 21.26 4.82
C GLU A 491 -8.00 21.16 4.74
N TYR A 492 -7.35 20.84 5.86
CA TYR A 492 -5.89 20.73 5.96
C TYR A 492 -5.51 19.34 6.43
N ALA A 493 -5.56 18.38 5.52
CA ALA A 493 -5.34 16.98 5.84
C ALA A 493 -3.98 16.70 6.52
N PHE A 494 -2.96 17.53 6.25
CA PHE A 494 -1.65 17.49 6.90
C PHE A 494 -1.65 17.95 8.38
N TYR A 495 -2.72 18.61 8.86
CA TYR A 495 -2.93 18.89 10.29
C TYR A 495 -3.62 17.73 11.04
N ARG A 496 -4.11 16.69 10.36
CA ARG A 496 -4.82 15.58 11.01
C ARG A 496 -3.99 14.91 12.10
N ALA A 497 -2.67 14.79 11.94
CA ALA A 497 -1.79 14.26 12.98
C ALA A 497 -1.84 15.07 14.29
N THR A 498 -2.09 16.39 14.21
CA THR A 498 -2.28 17.27 15.38
C THR A 498 -3.73 17.23 15.91
N VAL A 499 -4.71 17.12 15.01
CA VAL A 499 -6.15 17.16 15.37
C VAL A 499 -6.64 15.85 15.98
N ILE A 500 -6.22 14.70 15.45
CA ILE A 500 -6.69 13.38 15.87
C ILE A 500 -6.51 13.14 17.39
N PRO A 501 -5.35 13.46 18.00
CA PRO A 501 -5.16 13.36 19.46
C PRO A 501 -6.14 14.17 20.29
N LEU A 502 -6.64 15.29 19.76
CA LEU A 502 -7.62 16.15 20.44
C LEU A 502 -9.04 15.60 20.29
N MET A 503 -9.33 14.95 19.15
CA MET A 503 -10.63 14.34 18.86
C MET A 503 -10.87 13.05 19.64
N ILE A 504 -9.91 12.12 19.67
CA ILE A 504 -10.08 10.78 20.26
C ILE A 504 -10.62 10.83 21.71
N PRO A 505 -10.07 11.64 22.65
CA PRO A 505 -10.56 11.74 24.03
C PRO A 505 -12.03 12.11 24.15
N THR A 506 -12.57 12.84 23.18
CA THR A 506 -13.93 13.38 23.23
C THR A 506 -14.99 12.31 22.94
N LEU A 507 -14.60 11.12 22.45
CA LEU A 507 -15.47 9.93 22.39
C LEU A 507 -15.96 9.48 23.77
N LYS A 508 -15.23 9.82 24.84
CA LYS A 508 -15.65 9.57 26.21
C LYS A 508 -16.66 10.65 26.65
N PRO A 509 -17.82 10.27 27.22
CA PRO A 509 -18.80 11.25 27.68
C PRO A 509 -18.21 12.13 28.79
N PRO A 510 -18.16 13.47 28.62
CA PRO A 510 -17.72 14.38 29.67
C PRO A 510 -18.71 14.34 30.83
N LYS A 511 -18.24 14.05 32.05
CA LYS A 511 -19.11 13.88 33.24
C LYS A 511 -20.04 15.07 33.48
N ARG A 512 -19.60 16.28 33.11
CA ARG A 512 -20.34 17.53 33.28
C ARG A 512 -21.63 17.63 32.45
N PHE A 513 -21.70 16.92 31.31
CA PHE A 513 -22.88 16.91 30.42
C PHE A 513 -23.77 15.68 30.65
N VAL A 514 -23.47 14.90 31.70
CA VAL A 514 -24.22 13.70 32.07
C VAL A 514 -25.01 14.00 33.34
N HIS A 515 -26.33 14.08 33.18
CA HIS A 515 -27.26 14.29 34.28
C HIS A 515 -27.98 12.98 34.64
N VAL A 516 -28.12 12.71 35.94
CA VAL A 516 -28.89 11.55 36.43
C VAL A 516 -30.09 12.07 37.20
N MET A 517 -31.27 11.98 36.58
CA MET A 517 -32.55 12.27 37.21
C MET A 517 -33.07 11.00 37.90
N GLN A 518 -33.23 11.05 39.22
CA GLN A 518 -33.77 9.93 39.98
C GLN A 518 -35.17 10.25 40.51
N VAL A 519 -36.16 9.43 40.14
CA VAL A 519 -37.53 9.52 40.64
C VAL A 519 -37.89 8.18 41.30
N GLY A 520 -37.79 8.13 42.63
CA GLY A 520 -37.94 6.88 43.39
C GLY A 520 -36.79 5.89 43.11
N THR A 521 -37.12 4.69 42.64
CA THR A 521 -36.15 3.66 42.21
C THR A 521 -35.73 3.79 40.74
N MET A 522 -36.44 4.63 39.97
CA MET A 522 -36.14 4.87 38.56
C MET A 522 -35.03 5.90 38.42
N LYS A 523 -33.98 5.55 37.68
CA LYS A 523 -32.88 6.46 37.31
C LYS A 523 -32.91 6.68 35.80
N GLN A 524 -33.15 7.91 35.38
CA GLN A 524 -32.99 8.34 34.00
C GLN A 524 -31.63 9.06 33.87
N ARG A 525 -30.83 8.64 32.91
CA ARG A 525 -29.55 9.28 32.60
C ARG A 525 -29.71 10.04 31.28
N GLU A 526 -29.40 11.33 31.30
CA GLU A 526 -29.38 12.20 30.13
C GLU A 526 -27.94 12.59 29.84
N ASP A 527 -27.52 12.47 28.59
CA ASP A 527 -26.19 12.87 28.11
C ASP A 527 -26.33 13.85 26.96
N GLU A 528 -26.16 15.12 27.26
CA GLU A 528 -26.31 16.22 26.30
C GLU A 528 -25.19 16.22 25.24
N SER A 529 -24.06 15.56 25.51
CA SER A 529 -22.90 15.52 24.63
C SER A 529 -22.99 14.46 23.52
N THR A 530 -24.05 13.64 23.52
CA THR A 530 -24.20 12.51 22.58
C THR A 530 -24.08 12.96 21.12
N HIS A 531 -24.65 14.12 20.76
CA HIS A 531 -24.54 14.67 19.42
C HIS A 531 -23.09 15.06 19.06
N ILE A 532 -22.39 15.74 19.97
CA ILE A 532 -20.97 16.12 19.81
C ILE A 532 -20.12 14.87 19.56
N ARG A 533 -20.31 13.82 20.37
CA ARG A 533 -19.60 12.55 20.22
C ARG A 533 -19.91 11.85 18.89
N ALA A 534 -21.13 11.99 18.37
CA ALA A 534 -21.48 11.49 17.05
C ALA A 534 -20.71 12.20 15.93
N LEU A 535 -20.53 13.52 16.03
CA LEU A 535 -19.75 14.29 15.05
C LEU A 535 -18.27 13.89 15.07
N VAL A 536 -17.70 13.74 16.26
CA VAL A 536 -16.33 13.24 16.46
C VAL A 536 -16.17 11.87 15.81
N ALA A 537 -17.08 10.93 16.10
CA ALA A 537 -17.03 9.58 15.52
C ALA A 537 -17.13 9.60 13.99
N ARG A 538 -17.94 10.51 13.41
CA ARG A 538 -18.04 10.69 11.94
C ARG A 538 -16.75 11.21 11.32
N ALA A 539 -16.16 12.24 11.92
CA ALA A 539 -14.88 12.78 11.45
C ALA A 539 -13.78 11.72 11.52
N LEU A 540 -13.64 11.03 12.66
CA LEU A 540 -12.65 9.97 12.84
C LEU A 540 -12.87 8.81 11.88
N LEU A 541 -14.11 8.35 11.65
CA LEU A 541 -14.40 7.30 10.67
C LEU A 541 -14.00 7.73 9.25
N SER A 542 -14.39 8.95 8.85
CA SER A 542 -14.06 9.50 7.53
C SER A 542 -12.54 9.53 7.30
N TRP A 543 -11.78 10.07 8.26
CA TRP A 543 -10.32 10.15 8.16
C TRP A 543 -9.63 8.80 8.32
N LEU A 544 -10.23 7.86 9.06
CA LEU A 544 -9.74 6.49 9.17
C LEU A 544 -10.01 5.71 7.87
N GLY A 545 -11.03 6.07 7.09
CA GLY A 545 -11.30 5.49 5.77
C GLY A 545 -10.42 6.06 4.65
N ASP A 546 -9.81 7.23 4.85
CA ASP A 546 -8.99 7.89 3.84
C ASP A 546 -7.67 7.15 3.56
N ALA A 547 -7.60 6.45 2.44
CA ALA A 547 -6.43 5.66 2.02
C ALA A 547 -5.18 6.51 1.78
N ALA A 548 -5.33 7.80 1.48
CA ALA A 548 -4.20 8.68 1.16
C ALA A 548 -3.36 9.03 2.41
N ILE A 549 -3.92 8.90 3.61
CA ILE A 549 -3.26 9.30 4.86
C ILE A 549 -3.21 8.12 5.83
N SER A 550 -1.99 7.76 6.24
CA SER A 550 -1.76 6.78 7.29
C SER A 550 -1.83 7.45 8.66
N TRP A 551 -2.58 6.87 9.59
CA TRP A 551 -2.56 7.29 10.98
C TRP A 551 -1.31 6.78 11.69
N GLU A 552 -0.84 7.55 12.66
CA GLU A 552 0.20 7.07 13.57
C GLU A 552 -0.35 5.92 14.42
N TYR A 553 0.52 4.94 14.70
CA TYR A 553 0.17 3.75 15.47
C TYR A 553 -0.43 4.08 16.84
N ASN A 554 0.11 5.08 17.53
CA ASN A 554 -0.36 5.53 18.83
C ASN A 554 -1.78 6.13 18.77
N HIS A 555 -2.16 6.75 17.65
CA HIS A 555 -3.52 7.27 17.48
C HIS A 555 -4.52 6.13 17.31
N VAL A 556 -4.16 5.08 16.56
CA VAL A 556 -5.03 3.91 16.35
C VAL A 556 -5.23 3.13 17.65
N THR A 557 -4.18 2.90 18.43
CA THR A 557 -4.30 2.22 19.73
C THR A 557 -5.16 3.02 20.72
N HIS A 558 -4.94 4.33 20.85
CA HIS A 558 -5.75 5.19 21.70
C HIS A 558 -7.23 5.24 21.27
N LEU A 559 -7.50 5.25 19.95
CA LEU A 559 -8.85 5.14 19.42
C LEU A 559 -9.54 3.85 19.90
N LEU A 560 -8.89 2.69 19.74
CA LEU A 560 -9.45 1.40 20.17
C LEU A 560 -9.72 1.35 21.68
N GLU A 561 -8.82 1.90 22.50
CA GLU A 561 -9.00 1.97 23.96
C GLU A 561 -10.23 2.78 24.38
N LEU A 562 -10.57 3.81 23.62
CA LEU A 562 -11.70 4.70 23.91
C LEU A 562 -13.00 4.31 23.18
N LEU A 563 -12.96 3.45 22.16
CA LEU A 563 -14.17 2.94 21.49
C LEU A 563 -15.15 2.25 22.45
N LYS A 564 -14.67 1.77 23.61
CA LYS A 564 -15.50 1.20 24.67
C LYS A 564 -16.61 2.12 25.17
N TYR A 565 -16.44 3.44 25.06
CA TYR A 565 -17.44 4.41 25.49
C TYR A 565 -18.59 4.56 24.50
N PRO A 566 -18.36 4.94 23.22
CA PRO A 566 -19.45 5.08 22.26
C PRO A 566 -20.07 3.72 21.88
N LEU A 567 -19.36 2.59 22.01
CA LEU A 567 -19.96 1.26 21.85
C LEU A 567 -21.03 0.93 22.90
N ARG A 568 -21.01 1.56 24.09
CA ARG A 568 -22.06 1.37 25.11
C ARG A 568 -23.27 2.27 24.89
N ASP A 569 -23.20 3.15 23.91
CA ASP A 569 -24.18 4.20 23.66
C ASP A 569 -25.01 3.85 22.42
N ALA A 570 -26.27 3.49 22.64
CA ALA A 570 -27.14 2.97 21.57
C ALA A 570 -27.22 3.89 20.32
N PRO A 571 -27.28 5.23 20.44
CA PRO A 571 -27.26 6.13 19.28
C PRO A 571 -25.95 6.12 18.50
N LEU A 572 -24.83 5.75 19.12
CA LEU A 572 -23.50 5.73 18.49
C LEU A 572 -23.05 4.33 18.08
N LYS A 573 -23.86 3.30 18.34
CA LYS A 573 -23.54 1.91 18.03
C LYS A 573 -23.03 1.72 16.61
N GLY A 574 -23.84 2.12 15.61
CA GLY A 574 -23.54 1.84 14.20
C GLY A 574 -22.18 2.39 13.80
N ILE A 575 -21.97 3.68 14.05
CA ILE A 575 -20.70 4.33 13.69
C ILE A 575 -19.51 3.81 14.47
N SER A 576 -19.70 3.38 15.72
CA SER A 576 -18.62 2.80 16.52
C SER A 576 -18.19 1.42 16.01
N LEU A 577 -19.14 0.63 15.51
CA LEU A 577 -18.86 -0.65 14.85
C LEU A 577 -18.14 -0.41 13.51
N ASP A 578 -18.56 0.59 12.73
CA ASP A 578 -17.89 0.94 11.47
C ASP A 578 -16.43 1.39 11.70
N ILE A 579 -16.17 2.16 12.77
CA ILE A 579 -14.80 2.54 13.15
C ILE A 579 -13.99 1.30 13.51
N LEU A 580 -14.56 0.38 14.32
CA LEU A 580 -13.87 -0.84 14.71
C LEU A 580 -13.56 -1.73 13.50
N GLU A 581 -14.52 -1.91 12.58
CA GLU A 581 -14.30 -2.68 11.36
C GLU A 581 -13.22 -2.04 10.49
N THR A 582 -13.28 -0.73 10.26
CA THR A 582 -12.29 0.00 9.45
C THR A 582 -10.89 -0.06 10.09
N ALA A 583 -10.80 0.05 11.41
CA ALA A 583 -9.54 -0.08 12.15
C ALA A 583 -8.95 -1.50 12.01
N VAL A 584 -9.77 -2.54 12.12
CA VAL A 584 -9.36 -3.93 11.90
C VAL A 584 -8.93 -4.16 10.45
N GLU A 585 -9.66 -3.62 9.48
CA GLU A 585 -9.34 -3.77 8.06
C GLU A 585 -8.01 -3.12 7.69
N ARG A 586 -7.78 -1.86 8.10
CA ARG A 586 -6.59 -1.10 7.70
C ARG A 586 -5.37 -1.36 8.57
N TYR A 587 -5.57 -1.54 9.88
CA TYR A 587 -4.48 -1.62 10.86
C TYR A 587 -4.46 -2.94 11.63
N GLY A 588 -5.42 -3.85 11.41
CA GLY A 588 -5.54 -5.09 12.17
C GLY A 588 -4.29 -5.97 12.11
N GLY A 589 -3.57 -5.97 10.98
CA GLY A 589 -2.33 -6.71 10.87
C GLY A 589 -1.19 -6.12 11.73
N LEU A 590 -1.03 -4.80 11.71
CA LEU A 590 -0.05 -4.11 12.56
C LEU A 590 -0.39 -4.26 14.05
N LEU A 591 -1.68 -4.16 14.38
CA LEU A 591 -2.17 -4.34 15.74
C LEU A 591 -2.03 -5.79 16.22
N ALA A 592 -2.27 -6.79 15.37
CA ALA A 592 -2.04 -8.20 15.69
C ALA A 592 -0.55 -8.48 15.98
N HIS A 593 0.36 -7.76 15.31
CA HIS A 593 1.79 -7.92 15.56
C HIS A 593 2.22 -7.39 16.95
N TYR A 594 1.72 -6.22 17.37
CA TYR A 594 2.22 -5.53 18.57
C TYR A 594 1.31 -5.61 19.79
N ASP A 595 0.00 -5.49 19.61
CA ASP A 595 -0.99 -5.29 20.68
C ASP A 595 -2.27 -6.12 20.39
N ALA A 596 -2.12 -7.40 20.06
CA ALA A 596 -3.24 -8.29 19.71
C ALA A 596 -4.33 -8.35 20.79
N GLY A 597 -3.92 -8.31 22.06
CA GLY A 597 -4.84 -8.30 23.20
C GLY A 597 -5.75 -7.06 23.25
N LEU A 598 -5.28 -5.90 22.76
CA LEU A 598 -6.08 -4.68 22.72
C LEU A 598 -7.23 -4.81 21.71
N VAL A 599 -6.94 -5.28 20.49
CA VAL A 599 -7.95 -5.47 19.44
C VAL A 599 -8.94 -6.54 19.86
N GLN A 600 -8.43 -7.67 20.36
CA GLN A 600 -9.26 -8.76 20.84
C GLN A 600 -10.20 -8.29 21.96
N SER A 601 -9.70 -7.51 22.92
CA SER A 601 -10.54 -6.93 23.98
C SER A 601 -11.61 -5.98 23.42
N ALA A 602 -11.30 -5.16 22.42
CA ALA A 602 -12.27 -4.26 21.80
C ALA A 602 -13.37 -5.05 21.05
N ILE A 603 -12.98 -6.10 20.31
CA ILE A 603 -13.91 -7.01 19.61
C ILE A 603 -14.78 -7.75 20.63
N GLU A 604 -14.21 -8.36 21.67
CA GLU A 604 -14.96 -9.09 22.70
C GLU A 604 -15.96 -8.18 23.42
N GLN A 605 -15.56 -6.94 23.73
CA GLN A 605 -16.47 -5.97 24.29
C GLN A 605 -17.63 -5.65 23.34
N ALA A 606 -17.36 -5.47 22.05
CA ALA A 606 -18.40 -5.23 21.05
C ALA A 606 -19.31 -6.46 20.91
N SER A 607 -18.75 -7.67 20.82
CA SER A 607 -19.47 -8.93 20.67
C SER A 607 -20.32 -9.30 21.88
N SER A 608 -19.89 -8.94 23.09
CA SER A 608 -20.71 -9.13 24.30
C SER A 608 -22.00 -8.30 24.29
N GLN A 609 -21.98 -7.16 23.59
CA GLN A 609 -23.13 -6.24 23.49
C GLN A 609 -23.95 -6.47 22.21
N TYR A 610 -23.27 -6.77 21.09
CA TYR A 610 -23.84 -6.88 19.75
C TYR A 610 -23.30 -8.12 19.01
N PRO A 611 -23.66 -9.34 19.42
CA PRO A 611 -23.06 -10.57 18.91
C PRO A 611 -23.33 -10.80 17.41
N THR A 612 -24.53 -10.47 16.94
CA THR A 612 -24.92 -10.65 15.53
C THR A 612 -24.12 -9.74 14.59
N GLU A 613 -23.92 -8.49 14.98
CA GLU A 613 -23.31 -7.44 14.16
C GLU A 613 -21.78 -7.44 14.21
N THR A 614 -21.14 -8.22 15.08
CA THR A 614 -19.67 -8.23 15.25
C THR A 614 -19.01 -9.53 14.80
N SER A 615 -19.80 -10.56 14.48
CA SER A 615 -19.31 -11.87 14.05
C SER A 615 -18.33 -11.80 12.87
N HIS A 616 -18.62 -10.95 11.87
CA HIS A 616 -17.78 -10.75 10.70
C HIS A 616 -16.48 -10.01 11.03
N ILE A 617 -16.50 -9.04 11.98
CA ILE A 617 -15.30 -8.32 12.43
C ILE A 617 -14.34 -9.29 13.13
N ALA A 618 -14.87 -10.12 14.04
CA ALA A 618 -14.10 -11.14 14.74
C ALA A 618 -13.50 -12.17 13.76
N ALA A 619 -14.30 -12.66 12.81
CA ALA A 619 -13.82 -13.58 11.78
C ALA A 619 -12.71 -12.95 10.93
N ARG A 620 -12.87 -11.70 10.50
CA ARG A 620 -11.86 -10.97 9.72
C ARG A 620 -10.57 -10.80 10.50
N TYR A 621 -10.64 -10.38 11.77
CA TYR A 621 -9.46 -10.25 12.60
C TYR A 621 -8.75 -11.60 12.83
N ALA A 622 -9.50 -12.68 13.05
CA ALA A 622 -8.94 -14.01 13.20
C ALA A 622 -8.18 -14.45 11.94
N VAL A 623 -8.72 -14.19 10.74
CA VAL A 623 -8.04 -14.45 9.46
C VAL A 623 -6.74 -13.64 9.39
N ILE A 624 -6.78 -12.34 9.66
CA ILE A 624 -5.60 -11.46 9.64
C ILE A 624 -4.53 -11.99 10.62
N ALA A 625 -4.90 -12.23 11.88
CA ALA A 625 -3.97 -12.67 12.92
C ALA A 625 -3.36 -14.05 12.60
N SER A 626 -4.14 -14.99 12.06
CA SER A 626 -3.65 -16.32 11.65
C SER A 626 -2.72 -16.26 10.44
N SER A 627 -2.78 -15.18 9.66
CA SER A 627 -1.96 -15.00 8.46
C SER A 627 -0.55 -14.48 8.74
N LEU A 628 -0.22 -14.12 9.99
CA LEU A 628 1.07 -13.57 10.46
C LEU A 628 1.92 -14.62 11.21
#